data_AF-A0A1F9NP33-F1
#
_entry.id   AF-A0A1F9NP33-F1
#
_cell.length_a   1.000
_cell.length_b   1.000
_cell.length_c   1.000
_cell.angle_alpha   90.00
_cell.angle_beta   90.00
_cell.angle_gamma   90.00
#
_symmetry.space_group_name_H-M   'P 1'
#
loop_
_entity.id
_entity.type
_entity.pdbx_description
1 polymer ?
#
loop_
_entity_poly.entity_id
_entity_poly.type
_entity_poly.pdbx_seq_one_letter_code
_entity_poly.pdbx_strand_id
1 'polypeptide(L)'
;MEDERKQKILLEKHKDIARIDQESKRTHGWYVRVRFLGKTHSKFFSDRKCGGRYSSLLSAISWRDKTEKKLGKIRTNKHMVTVSNSSTGVVGVRLNEKLNRYEVSWVTHQGKQGKTSVSISKHGKKAAFSRACVIRSEKEKSRLEFAG
;
A
#
# COMPACT_ATOMS: atom_id res chain seq x y z
N MET A 1 23.14 -13.33 -20.98
CA MET A 1 22.83 -11.94 -20.56
C MET A 1 21.36 -11.56 -20.64
N GLU A 2 20.70 -11.54 -21.80
CA GLU A 2 19.28 -11.12 -21.87
C GLU A 2 18.32 -12.14 -21.25
N ASP A 3 18.56 -13.43 -21.49
CA ASP A 3 17.74 -14.50 -20.92
C ASP A 3 17.90 -14.63 -19.40
N GLU A 4 19.09 -14.35 -18.87
CA GLU A 4 19.32 -14.29 -17.42
C GLU A 4 18.54 -13.15 -16.77
N ARG A 5 18.45 -11.98 -17.45
CA ARG A 5 17.61 -10.86 -16.98
C ARG A 5 16.14 -11.22 -17.01
N LYS A 6 15.67 -11.89 -18.07
CA LYS A 6 14.28 -12.39 -18.18
C LYS A 6 13.96 -13.37 -17.04
N GLN A 7 14.85 -14.32 -16.80
CA GLN A 7 14.71 -15.32 -15.75
C GLN A 7 14.70 -14.69 -14.35
N LYS A 8 15.59 -13.71 -14.11
CA LYS A 8 15.64 -12.97 -12.86
C LYS A 8 14.32 -12.24 -12.57
N ILE A 9 13.76 -11.54 -13.55
CA ILE A 9 12.48 -10.81 -13.40
C ILE A 9 11.32 -11.78 -13.13
N LEU A 10 11.32 -12.95 -13.76
CA LEU A 10 10.30 -13.98 -13.56
C LEU A 10 10.34 -14.62 -12.17
N LEU A 11 11.53 -14.75 -11.58
CA LEU A 11 11.75 -15.31 -10.25
C LEU A 11 11.55 -14.29 -9.13
N GLU A 12 11.67 -13.00 -9.44
CA GLU A 12 11.50 -11.93 -8.46
C GLU A 12 10.05 -11.85 -7.95
N LYS A 13 9.90 -11.66 -6.63
CA LYS A 13 8.58 -11.48 -6.02
C LYS A 13 8.05 -10.08 -6.29
N HIS A 14 7.11 -9.98 -7.22
CA HIS A 14 6.40 -8.74 -7.51
C HIS A 14 5.20 -8.58 -6.57
N LYS A 15 5.26 -7.59 -5.67
CA LYS A 15 4.12 -7.28 -4.79
C LYS A 15 2.85 -7.01 -5.62
N ASP A 16 1.76 -7.60 -5.13
CA ASP A 16 0.41 -7.55 -5.70
C ASP A 16 0.26 -8.14 -7.11
N ILE A 17 1.25 -8.92 -7.58
CA ILE A 17 1.21 -9.68 -8.83
C ILE A 17 1.35 -11.16 -8.49
N ALA A 18 0.42 -11.99 -8.95
CA ALA A 18 0.40 -13.42 -8.70
C ALA A 18 0.30 -14.19 -10.02
N ARG A 19 1.03 -15.29 -10.11
CA ARG A 19 0.91 -16.23 -11.23
C ARG A 19 -0.37 -17.05 -11.06
N ILE A 20 -1.13 -17.20 -12.13
CA ILE A 20 -2.25 -18.14 -12.21
C ILE A 20 -1.95 -19.11 -13.34
N ASP A 21 -1.84 -20.38 -12.98
CA ASP A 21 -1.72 -21.51 -13.90
C ASP A 21 -2.87 -22.48 -13.57
N GLN A 22 -3.91 -22.46 -14.42
CA GLN A 22 -5.04 -23.37 -14.33
C GLN A 22 -5.01 -24.32 -15.52
N GLU A 23 -4.32 -25.45 -15.35
CA GLU A 23 -4.10 -26.46 -16.40
C GLU A 23 -5.42 -26.98 -16.97
N SER A 24 -6.38 -27.32 -16.11
CA SER A 24 -7.72 -27.82 -16.51
C SER A 24 -8.51 -26.84 -17.37
N LYS A 25 -8.24 -25.53 -17.24
CA LYS A 25 -8.89 -24.47 -18.01
C LYS A 25 -7.97 -23.87 -19.07
N ARG A 26 -6.78 -24.45 -19.27
CA ARG A 26 -5.71 -23.95 -20.16
C ARG A 26 -5.48 -22.45 -20.01
N THR A 27 -5.63 -21.95 -18.79
CA THR A 27 -5.62 -20.53 -18.47
C THR A 27 -4.36 -20.21 -17.68
N HIS A 28 -3.42 -19.59 -18.39
CA HIS A 28 -2.11 -19.22 -17.90
C HIS A 28 -1.96 -17.70 -18.00
N GLY A 29 -1.52 -17.07 -16.92
CA GLY A 29 -1.35 -15.63 -16.91
C GLY A 29 -0.97 -15.05 -15.55
N TRP A 30 -0.95 -13.74 -15.49
CA TRP A 30 -0.65 -12.99 -14.27
C TRP A 30 -1.87 -12.20 -13.81
N TYR A 31 -2.22 -12.37 -12.55
CA TYR A 31 -3.26 -11.62 -11.87
C TYR A 31 -2.63 -10.49 -11.07
N VAL A 32 -3.04 -9.27 -11.33
CA VAL A 32 -2.55 -8.07 -10.67
C VAL A 32 -3.65 -7.44 -9.86
N ARG A 33 -3.31 -6.99 -8.66
CA ARG A 33 -4.22 -6.26 -7.78
C ARG A 33 -3.57 -4.95 -7.34
N VAL A 34 -4.34 -3.88 -7.22
CA VAL A 34 -3.90 -2.61 -6.63
C VAL A 34 -4.96 -2.21 -5.62
N ARG A 35 -4.57 -2.22 -4.35
CA ARG A 35 -5.41 -1.75 -3.24
C ARG A 35 -4.96 -0.36 -2.82
N PHE A 36 -5.89 0.59 -2.78
CA PHE A 36 -5.65 1.95 -2.33
C PHE A 36 -6.94 2.61 -1.85
N LEU A 37 -6.90 3.26 -0.68
CA LEU A 37 -8.03 3.97 -0.07
C LEU A 37 -9.33 3.14 -0.04
N GLY A 38 -9.20 1.85 0.30
CA GLY A 38 -10.34 0.92 0.39
C GLY A 38 -10.90 0.43 -0.94
N LYS A 39 -10.41 0.94 -2.07
CA LYS A 39 -10.76 0.45 -3.41
C LYS A 39 -9.75 -0.58 -3.88
N THR A 40 -10.26 -1.62 -4.55
CA THR A 40 -9.44 -2.68 -5.16
C THR A 40 -9.63 -2.66 -6.67
N HIS A 41 -8.56 -2.36 -7.39
CA HIS A 41 -8.49 -2.52 -8.84
C HIS A 41 -7.77 -3.83 -9.13
N SER A 42 -8.28 -4.65 -10.04
CA SER A 42 -7.58 -5.88 -10.43
C SER A 42 -7.75 -6.17 -11.90
N LYS A 43 -6.75 -6.85 -12.48
CA LYS A 43 -6.73 -7.22 -13.88
C LYS A 43 -5.95 -8.51 -14.08
N PHE A 44 -6.38 -9.32 -15.04
CA PHE A 44 -5.71 -10.54 -15.46
C PHE A 44 -5.07 -10.36 -16.84
N PHE A 45 -3.80 -10.78 -16.97
CA PHE A 45 -3.01 -10.74 -18.19
C PHE A 45 -2.70 -12.17 -18.63
N SER A 46 -3.42 -12.65 -19.64
CA SER A 46 -3.22 -13.99 -20.19
C SER A 46 -1.94 -14.07 -21.02
N ASP A 47 -1.17 -15.14 -20.84
CA ASP A 47 0.05 -15.41 -21.60
C ASP A 47 -0.23 -15.52 -23.11
N ARG A 48 -1.30 -16.22 -23.48
CA ARG A 48 -1.67 -16.41 -24.89
C ARG A 48 -1.96 -15.07 -25.58
N LYS A 49 -2.59 -14.13 -24.88
CA LYS A 49 -2.93 -12.81 -25.42
C LYS A 49 -1.75 -11.85 -25.42
N CYS A 50 -0.81 -11.99 -24.49
CA CYS A 50 0.31 -11.06 -24.33
C CYS A 50 1.61 -11.55 -24.99
N GLY A 51 1.63 -12.72 -25.63
CA GLY A 51 2.81 -13.26 -26.30
C GLY A 51 3.77 -14.01 -25.37
N GLY A 52 3.23 -14.69 -24.34
CA GLY A 52 3.98 -15.56 -23.44
C GLY A 52 4.15 -15.01 -22.02
N ARG A 53 4.75 -15.84 -21.15
CA ARG A 53 4.86 -15.62 -19.70
C ARG A 53 5.62 -14.35 -19.32
N TYR A 54 6.67 -14.00 -20.06
CA TYR A 54 7.48 -12.82 -19.79
C TYR A 54 6.74 -11.53 -20.18
N SER A 55 6.18 -11.48 -21.39
CA SER A 55 5.46 -10.33 -21.90
C SER A 55 4.16 -10.04 -21.12
N SER A 56 3.47 -11.08 -20.65
CA SER A 56 2.32 -10.94 -19.75
C SER A 56 2.72 -10.39 -18.38
N LEU A 57 3.88 -10.79 -17.83
CA LEU A 57 4.41 -10.24 -16.58
C LEU A 57 4.76 -8.75 -16.72
N LEU A 58 5.45 -8.37 -17.81
CA LEU A 58 5.77 -6.96 -18.07
C LEU A 58 4.50 -6.10 -18.21
N SER A 59 3.49 -6.63 -18.91
CA SER A 59 2.19 -5.97 -19.05
C SER A 59 1.49 -5.79 -17.70
N ALA A 60 1.56 -6.82 -16.84
CA ALA A 60 1.06 -6.80 -15.48
C ALA A 60 1.76 -5.73 -14.60
N ILE A 61 3.09 -5.67 -14.65
CA ILE A 61 3.90 -4.67 -13.94
C ILE A 61 3.57 -3.26 -14.43
N SER A 62 3.59 -3.04 -15.75
CA SER A 62 3.29 -1.74 -16.34
C SER A 62 1.89 -1.25 -15.96
N TRP A 63 0.89 -2.14 -15.97
CA TRP A 63 -0.46 -1.79 -15.58
C TRP A 63 -0.58 -1.45 -14.09
N ARG A 64 0.12 -2.19 -13.21
CA ARG A 64 0.18 -1.89 -11.78
C ARG A 64 0.72 -0.47 -11.58
N ASP A 65 1.89 -0.19 -12.13
CA ASP A 65 2.61 1.06 -11.86
C ASP A 65 1.83 2.27 -12.42
N LYS A 66 1.22 2.13 -13.61
CA LYS A 66 0.30 3.15 -14.16
C LYS A 66 -0.93 3.36 -13.28
N THR A 67 -1.52 2.29 -12.75
CA THR A 67 -2.70 2.36 -11.89
C THR A 67 -2.35 3.02 -10.55
N GLU A 68 -1.22 2.67 -9.94
CA GLU A 68 -0.74 3.29 -8.70
C GLU A 68 -0.46 4.77 -8.89
N LYS A 69 0.21 5.15 -10.00
CA LYS A 69 0.46 6.56 -10.33
C LYS A 69 -0.85 7.34 -10.53
N LYS A 70 -1.82 6.77 -11.25
CA LYS A 70 -3.15 7.38 -11.46
C LYS A 70 -3.90 7.59 -10.15
N LEU A 71 -3.73 6.68 -9.18
CA LEU A 71 -4.34 6.76 -7.86
C LEU A 71 -3.57 7.67 -6.90
N GLY A 72 -2.39 8.19 -7.28
CA GLY A 72 -1.52 8.94 -6.37
C GLY A 72 -0.90 8.08 -5.26
N LYS A 73 -0.85 6.76 -5.46
CA LYS A 73 -0.25 5.83 -4.51
C LYS A 73 1.27 5.80 -4.68
N ILE A 74 2.00 6.12 -3.62
CA ILE A 74 3.46 5.94 -3.58
C ILE A 74 3.77 4.43 -3.62
N ARG A 75 4.60 4.00 -4.57
CA ARG A 75 5.01 2.61 -4.70
C ARG A 75 5.85 2.22 -3.50
N THR A 76 5.36 1.27 -2.71
CA THR A 76 6.12 0.68 -1.62
C THR A 76 5.88 -0.83 -1.54
N ASN A 77 6.95 -1.59 -1.31
CA ASN A 77 6.85 -3.03 -1.03
C ASN A 77 6.35 -3.31 0.38
N LYS A 78 6.35 -2.32 1.28
CA LYS A 78 5.81 -2.46 2.64
C LYS A 78 4.28 -2.46 2.63
N HIS A 79 3.66 -3.08 3.62
CA HIS A 79 2.22 -2.99 3.81
C HIS A 79 1.84 -1.53 4.17
N MET A 80 0.82 -1.00 3.50
CA MET A 80 0.32 0.36 3.72
C MET A 80 -1.16 0.30 4.01
N VAL A 81 -1.52 0.67 5.24
CA VAL A 81 -2.91 0.78 5.67
C VAL A 81 -3.42 2.14 5.21
N THR A 82 -4.40 2.13 4.30
CA THR A 82 -4.95 3.34 3.67
C THR A 82 -6.38 3.63 4.09
N VAL A 83 -6.98 2.75 4.90
CA VAL A 83 -8.36 2.90 5.39
C VAL A 83 -8.32 3.01 6.90
N SER A 84 -9.01 4.01 7.43
CA SER A 84 -9.20 4.17 8.87
C SER A 84 -10.54 3.59 9.28
N ASN A 85 -10.54 2.75 10.31
CA ASN A 85 -11.78 2.36 11.00
C ASN A 85 -12.07 3.28 12.20
N SER A 86 -11.42 4.44 12.26
CA SER A 86 -11.56 5.42 13.33
C SER A 86 -12.60 6.47 12.95
N SER A 87 -13.32 6.99 13.95
CA SER A 87 -14.34 8.04 13.80
C SER A 87 -13.83 9.35 13.18
N THR A 88 -12.50 9.51 13.10
CA THR A 88 -11.80 10.68 12.57
C THR A 88 -11.57 10.64 11.06
N GLY A 89 -11.75 9.48 10.41
CA GLY A 89 -11.43 9.30 8.99
C GLY A 89 -9.94 9.27 8.64
N VAL A 90 -9.04 9.35 9.65
CA VAL A 90 -7.58 9.36 9.45
C VAL A 90 -6.95 8.11 10.05
N VAL A 91 -6.15 7.40 9.25
CA VAL A 91 -5.54 6.11 9.65
C VAL A 91 -4.65 6.30 10.87
N GLY A 92 -4.94 5.58 11.94
CA GLY A 92 -4.12 5.61 13.16
C GLY A 92 -4.35 6.82 14.05
N VAL A 93 -5.28 7.72 13.71
CA VAL A 93 -5.72 8.81 14.61
C VAL A 93 -7.09 8.46 15.17
N ARG A 94 -7.23 8.38 16.49
CA ARG A 94 -8.51 8.09 17.16
C ARG A 94 -8.84 9.18 18.17
N LEU A 95 -10.11 9.57 18.23
CA LEU A 95 -10.61 10.41 19.31
C LEU A 95 -10.95 9.54 20.52
N ASN A 96 -10.36 9.85 21.67
CA ASN A 96 -10.74 9.28 22.96
C ASN A 96 -11.53 10.34 23.74
N GLU A 97 -12.86 10.22 23.72
CA GLU A 97 -13.75 11.19 24.36
C GLU A 97 -13.65 11.16 25.88
N LYS A 98 -13.48 9.97 26.48
CA LYS A 98 -13.33 9.81 27.94
C LYS A 98 -12.12 10.56 28.49
N LEU A 99 -11.01 10.54 27.74
CA LEU A 99 -9.75 11.16 28.16
C LEU A 99 -9.50 12.52 27.50
N ASN A 100 -10.47 13.05 26.76
CA ASN A 100 -10.40 14.30 26.00
C ASN A 100 -9.06 14.47 25.25
N ARG A 101 -8.66 13.46 24.47
CA ARG A 101 -7.41 13.47 23.71
C ARG A 101 -7.52 12.74 22.37
N TYR A 102 -6.69 13.14 21.42
CA TYR A 102 -6.46 12.40 20.19
C TYR A 102 -5.28 11.46 20.36
N GLU A 103 -5.50 10.17 20.15
CA GLU A 103 -4.45 9.15 20.14
C GLU A 103 -3.96 8.95 18.71
N VAL A 104 -2.64 8.93 18.53
CA VAL A 104 -1.97 8.71 17.26
C VAL A 104 -1.14 7.44 17.36
N SER A 105 -1.31 6.55 16.41
CA SER A 105 -0.57 5.29 16.30
C SER A 105 0.00 5.12 14.90
N TRP A 106 1.20 4.57 14.83
CA TRP A 106 1.90 4.28 13.58
C TRP A 106 2.75 3.02 13.73
N VAL A 107 3.27 2.53 12.61
CA VAL A 107 4.27 1.45 12.59
C VAL A 107 5.61 2.08 12.23
N THR A 108 6.69 1.73 12.92
CA THR A 108 8.03 2.21 12.61
C THR A 108 8.61 1.47 11.40
N HIS A 109 9.74 1.94 10.86
CA HIS A 109 10.42 1.24 9.77
C HIS A 109 10.88 -0.17 10.17
N GLN A 110 11.11 -0.42 11.47
CA GLN A 110 11.45 -1.72 12.06
C GLN A 110 10.22 -2.63 12.28
N GLY A 111 9.01 -2.19 11.91
CA GLY A 111 7.77 -2.95 12.12
C GLY A 111 7.19 -2.88 13.54
N LYS A 112 7.79 -2.11 14.45
CA LYS A 112 7.26 -1.91 15.81
C LYS A 112 6.13 -0.88 15.83
N GLN A 113 5.17 -1.02 16.73
CA GLN A 113 4.07 -0.05 16.85
C GLN A 113 4.49 1.14 17.74
N GLY A 114 4.37 2.35 17.22
CA GLY A 114 4.52 3.59 17.97
C GLY A 114 3.16 4.19 18.33
N LYS A 115 3.08 4.86 19.49
CA LYS A 115 1.88 5.56 19.96
C LYS A 115 2.26 6.92 20.55
N THR A 116 1.43 7.92 20.35
CA THR A 116 1.49 9.21 21.05
C THR A 116 0.08 9.77 21.23
N SER A 117 -0.09 10.85 21.99
CA SER A 117 -1.39 11.48 22.18
C SER A 117 -1.29 13.00 22.23
N VAL A 118 -2.36 13.67 21.82
CA VAL A 118 -2.50 15.13 21.84
C VAL A 118 -3.74 15.49 22.64
N SER A 119 -3.57 16.17 23.77
CA SER A 119 -4.67 16.58 24.65
C SER A 119 -5.53 17.68 24.03
N ILE A 120 -6.85 17.50 24.07
CA ILE A 120 -7.83 18.50 23.59
C ILE A 120 -7.91 19.67 24.56
N SER A 121 -7.83 19.43 25.87
CA SER A 121 -7.86 20.48 26.89
C SER A 121 -6.77 21.54 26.70
N LYS A 122 -5.60 21.14 26.19
CA LYS A 122 -4.44 22.04 26.00
C LYS A 122 -4.50 22.85 24.70
N HIS A 123 -5.15 22.35 23.66
CA HIS A 123 -5.06 22.93 22.31
C HIS A 123 -6.42 23.25 21.66
N GLY A 124 -7.53 22.80 22.25
CA GLY A 124 -8.85 22.83 21.63
C GLY A 124 -9.03 21.70 20.59
N LYS A 125 -10.28 21.31 20.34
CA LYS A 125 -10.63 20.10 19.56
C LYS A 125 -10.07 20.15 18.13
N LYS A 126 -10.26 21.27 17.42
CA LYS A 126 -9.79 21.43 16.04
C LYS A 126 -8.26 21.42 15.93
N ALA A 127 -7.55 22.18 16.76
CA ALA A 127 -6.10 22.25 16.68
C ALA A 127 -5.43 20.96 17.16
N ALA A 128 -5.99 20.30 18.19
CA ALA A 128 -5.52 18.99 18.62
C ALA A 128 -5.66 17.93 17.52
N PHE A 129 -6.79 17.95 16.78
CA PHE A 129 -6.99 17.07 15.63
C PHE A 129 -5.99 17.34 14.50
N SER A 130 -5.81 18.61 14.12
CA SER A 130 -4.84 19.01 13.09
C SER A 130 -3.44 18.55 13.46
N ARG A 131 -3.02 18.76 14.72
CA ARG A 131 -1.70 18.36 15.21
C ARG A 131 -1.52 16.83 15.21
N ALA A 132 -2.56 16.09 15.60
CA ALA A 132 -2.56 14.63 15.54
C ALA A 132 -2.39 14.12 14.10
N CYS A 133 -3.05 14.76 13.12
CA CYS A 133 -2.92 14.44 11.70
C CYS A 133 -1.51 14.74 11.16
N VAL A 134 -0.92 15.88 11.54
CA VAL A 134 0.45 16.25 11.16
C VAL A 134 1.45 15.22 11.69
N ILE A 135 1.40 14.91 13.00
CA ILE A 135 2.27 13.90 13.61
C ILE A 135 2.13 12.56 12.88
N ARG A 136 0.90 12.15 12.56
CA ARG A 136 0.65 10.90 11.84
C ARG A 136 1.30 10.89 10.45
N SER A 137 1.18 11.99 9.71
CA SER A 137 1.75 12.16 8.38
C SER A 137 3.28 12.14 8.42
N GLU A 138 3.89 12.89 9.34
CA GLU A 138 5.34 12.90 9.56
C GLU A 138 5.89 11.51 9.89
N LYS A 139 5.24 10.78 10.80
CA LYS A 139 5.67 9.42 11.16
C LYS A 139 5.51 8.43 10.01
N GLU A 140 4.48 8.58 9.16
CA GLU A 140 4.38 7.77 7.94
C GLU A 140 5.49 8.09 6.96
N LYS A 141 5.80 9.39 6.78
CA LYS A 141 6.86 9.85 5.90
C LYS A 141 8.20 9.28 6.35
N SER A 142 8.57 9.38 7.63
CA SER A 142 9.80 8.78 8.16
C SER A 142 9.85 7.26 8.00
N ARG A 143 8.71 6.55 8.10
CA ARG A 143 8.63 5.10 7.87
C ARG A 143 8.94 4.73 6.42
N LEU A 144 8.51 5.57 5.48
CA LEU A 144 8.70 5.38 4.05
C LEU A 144 10.08 5.86 3.57
N GLU A 145 10.64 6.91 4.18
CA GLU A 145 11.97 7.45 3.83
C GLU A 145 13.11 6.49 4.23
N PHE A 146 13.02 5.84 5.40
CA PHE A 146 13.94 4.74 5.79
C PHE A 146 13.76 3.45 4.94
N ALA A 147 13.01 3.50 3.85
CA ALA A 147 12.82 2.39 2.92
C ALA A 147 13.51 2.61 1.56
N GLY A 148 14.19 3.74 1.37
CA GLY A 148 15.17 3.96 0.29
C GLY A 148 16.55 3.52 0.74
#